data_AF-A0A8S2NV67-F1
#
_entry.id   AF-A0A8S2NV67-F1
#
_cell.length_a   1.000
_cell.length_b   1.000
_cell.length_c   1.000
_cell.angle_alpha   90.00
_cell.angle_beta   90.00
_cell.angle_gamma   90.00
#
_symmetry.space_group_name_H-M   'P 1'
#
loop_
_entity.id
_entity.type
_entity.pdbx_description
1 polymer ?
#
loop_
_entity_poly.entity_id
_entity_poly.type
_entity_poly.pdbx_seq_one_letter_code
_entity_poly.pdbx_strand_id
1 'polypeptide(L)'
;MYNQSPNGYSGGGGSGYTENPQYNEQGEPIEEDEFGRTEEEFDEDMQRELADDAPWKRIQQNTFTRWANEHLKLVNRHCDDLQTEFGDGLNLIALIEVLSQKKVPRYTKRPNFRSQKLENVSVVLDFLENTERIRLVNIDATHIVDGKLKLILGLIWTLILHYSISLPMWEFEQPDAPGLGRDATPKQKLMNWIQEKLPPELPITNFTSDWNDGRAIGALVDACAPGLYPDWNKRDPRNALENAKEAMDLAERWLGIPQLIQPHEMINPRVDEQSMMTYLSQYPNAKLKSGAPIKPKTNSARVRCYGKGIEPSGNQVDAPAKFHVETFAAGQGNVEVIVINPKGQREKCDIEFRNDKNQTYDCTYCPTMEGQYKVIVKYGGQEVPKSPFSPYIEGKAGDASRCLVHGPGLEPNGVMVDKPTWFEIDAANAGNGLAEVILVNPQGRQDVVPVSVKQVGPGKFRCEYVPREPGLHSVNVFFAGRPIPNSPYGVNVAS
;
A
#
# COMPACT_ATOMS: atom_id res chain seq x y z
N MET A 1 35.29 35.87 -105.35
CA MET A 1 36.72 36.19 -105.40
C MET A 1 37.16 36.60 -104.02
N TYR A 2 38.24 35.99 -103.56
CA TYR A 2 39.10 36.31 -102.43
C TYR A 2 38.82 37.62 -101.67
N ASN A 3 38.68 37.54 -100.35
CA ASN A 3 39.87 37.81 -99.55
C ASN A 3 39.87 37.06 -98.21
N GLN A 4 41.01 36.42 -97.97
CA GLN A 4 41.50 35.83 -96.73
C GLN A 4 41.76 36.99 -95.73
N SER A 5 41.76 36.86 -94.41
CA SER A 5 42.54 35.97 -93.53
C SER A 5 42.31 36.43 -92.05
N PRO A 6 42.81 35.75 -91.00
CA PRO A 6 41.91 35.05 -90.09
C PRO A 6 42.20 35.23 -88.57
N ASN A 7 41.28 34.66 -87.77
CA ASN A 7 41.47 33.93 -86.51
C ASN A 7 42.09 34.58 -85.24
N GLY A 8 41.33 34.40 -84.16
CA GLY A 8 41.79 34.25 -82.76
C GLY A 8 40.61 34.25 -81.77
N TYR A 9 39.89 33.11 -81.63
CA TYR A 9 39.77 32.27 -80.40
C TYR A 9 40.02 33.01 -79.06
N SER A 10 39.28 32.88 -77.97
CA SER A 10 38.11 32.07 -77.57
C SER A 10 37.80 32.42 -76.10
N GLY A 11 36.54 32.29 -75.66
CA GLY A 11 36.20 32.29 -74.24
C GLY A 11 34.69 32.22 -74.04
N GLY A 12 34.18 31.03 -73.77
CA GLY A 12 32.74 30.77 -73.62
C GLY A 12 32.15 31.45 -72.39
N GLY A 13 30.94 32.01 -72.56
CA GLY A 13 30.04 32.40 -71.49
C GLY A 13 28.79 31.54 -71.58
N GLY A 14 28.53 30.77 -70.52
CA GLY A 14 27.29 30.02 -70.36
C GLY A 14 26.11 30.97 -70.19
N SER A 15 25.00 30.68 -70.89
CA SER A 15 23.72 31.31 -70.66
C SER A 15 23.09 30.72 -69.40
N GLY A 16 23.23 31.43 -68.28
CA GLY A 16 22.37 31.22 -67.12
C GLY A 16 20.96 31.68 -67.47
N TYR A 17 19.99 30.77 -67.37
CA TYR A 17 18.59 31.16 -67.25
C TYR A 17 18.44 31.79 -65.87
N THR A 18 18.26 33.11 -65.82
CA THR A 18 17.87 33.80 -64.59
C THR A 18 16.36 33.60 -64.42
N GLU A 19 15.96 32.84 -63.41
CA GLU A 19 14.58 32.78 -62.93
C GLU A 19 14.17 34.16 -62.40
N ASN A 20 12.95 34.60 -62.73
CA ASN A 20 12.40 35.84 -62.20
C ASN A 20 12.06 35.64 -60.71
N PRO A 21 12.46 36.55 -59.81
CA PRO A 21 12.09 36.46 -58.41
C PRO A 21 10.57 36.52 -58.25
N GLN A 22 10.00 35.60 -57.47
CA GLN A 22 8.61 35.71 -57.03
C GLN A 22 8.52 36.73 -55.90
N TYR A 23 7.44 37.51 -55.88
CA TYR A 23 7.21 38.57 -54.89
C TYR A 23 5.94 38.25 -54.10
N ASN A 24 5.97 38.49 -52.78
CA ASN A 24 4.81 38.30 -51.91
C ASN A 24 3.74 39.39 -52.14
N GLU A 25 2.58 39.28 -51.48
CA GLU A 25 1.46 40.24 -51.61
C GLU A 25 1.81 41.69 -51.21
N GLN A 26 2.97 41.89 -50.57
CA GLN A 26 3.49 43.18 -50.12
C GLN A 26 4.59 43.72 -51.05
N GLY A 27 4.95 42.98 -52.10
CA GLY A 27 5.93 43.36 -53.12
C GLY A 27 7.39 43.10 -52.71
N GLU A 28 7.64 42.27 -51.71
CA GLU A 28 8.99 41.88 -51.28
C GLU A 28 9.40 40.55 -51.94
N PRO A 29 10.69 40.36 -52.30
CA PRO A 29 11.17 39.11 -52.88
C PRO A 29 11.00 37.95 -51.90
N ILE A 30 10.49 36.81 -52.38
CA ILE A 30 10.39 35.59 -51.59
C ILE A 30 11.80 34.98 -51.47
N GLU A 31 12.32 34.87 -50.25
CA GLU A 31 13.61 34.21 -49.99
C GLU A 31 13.40 32.68 -49.97
N GLU A 32 14.09 31.99 -50.87
CA GLU A 32 14.09 30.52 -50.99
C GLU A 32 15.46 29.95 -50.58
N ASP A 33 15.47 28.77 -49.98
CA ASP A 33 16.70 28.06 -49.63
C ASP A 33 17.43 27.48 -50.87
N GLU A 34 18.60 26.85 -50.68
CA GLU A 34 19.37 26.22 -51.77
C GLU A 34 18.60 25.09 -52.50
N PHE A 35 17.44 24.68 -51.99
CA PHE A 35 16.56 23.68 -52.57
C PHE A 35 15.27 24.27 -53.15
N GLY A 36 15.15 25.60 -53.23
CA GLY A 36 13.98 26.30 -53.78
C GLY A 36 12.75 26.24 -52.87
N ARG A 37 12.94 26.08 -51.56
CA ARG A 37 11.85 26.09 -50.56
C ARG A 37 11.77 27.45 -49.90
N THR A 38 10.55 27.95 -49.75
CA THR A 38 10.29 29.16 -48.95
C THR A 38 10.52 28.90 -47.45
N GLU A 39 10.72 29.96 -46.65
CA GLU A 39 10.88 29.84 -45.19
C GLU A 39 9.67 29.16 -44.53
N GLU A 40 8.45 29.44 -45.01
CA GLU A 40 7.22 28.78 -44.55
C GLU A 40 7.20 27.28 -44.87
N GLU A 41 7.62 26.88 -46.08
CA GLU A 41 7.68 25.47 -46.48
C GLU A 41 8.77 24.71 -45.70
N PHE A 42 9.92 25.36 -45.44
CA PHE A 42 10.98 24.80 -44.62
C PHE A 42 10.51 24.57 -43.18
N ASP A 43 9.82 25.55 -42.58
CA ASP A 43 9.26 25.43 -41.25
C ASP A 43 8.16 24.37 -41.17
N GLU A 44 7.29 24.27 -42.18
CA GLU A 44 6.29 23.20 -42.28
C GLU A 44 6.92 21.81 -42.39
N ASP A 45 7.94 21.65 -43.22
CA ASP A 45 8.63 20.37 -43.40
C ASP A 45 9.42 19.98 -42.15
N MET A 46 10.11 20.94 -41.51
CA MET A 46 10.77 20.73 -40.23
C MET A 46 9.75 20.36 -39.13
N GLN A 47 8.59 21.02 -39.08
CA GLN A 47 7.52 20.66 -38.15
C GLN A 47 6.94 19.27 -38.45
N ARG A 48 6.82 18.87 -39.71
CA ARG A 48 6.41 17.51 -40.11
C ARG A 48 7.45 16.47 -39.70
N GLU A 49 8.74 16.71 -39.92
CA GLU A 49 9.83 15.82 -39.48
C GLU A 49 9.85 15.67 -37.95
N LEU A 50 9.78 16.78 -37.21
CA LEU A 50 9.70 16.79 -35.75
C LEU A 50 8.43 16.08 -35.24
N ALA A 51 7.32 16.17 -35.98
CA ALA A 51 6.09 15.46 -35.67
C ALA A 51 6.20 13.96 -35.99
N ASP A 52 6.94 13.57 -37.03
CA ASP A 52 7.18 12.18 -37.44
C ASP A 52 8.13 11.42 -36.50
N ASP A 53 9.10 12.11 -35.90
CA ASP A 53 10.01 11.56 -34.88
C ASP A 53 9.53 11.74 -33.43
N ALA A 54 8.25 12.08 -33.23
CA ALA A 54 7.73 12.32 -31.90
C ALA A 54 7.82 11.05 -31.02
N PRO A 55 8.46 11.11 -29.83
CA PRO A 55 8.71 9.93 -28.99
C PRO A 55 7.49 9.08 -28.66
N TRP A 56 6.31 9.69 -28.60
CA TRP A 56 5.04 9.00 -28.34
C TRP A 56 4.66 8.03 -29.47
N LYS A 57 4.95 8.36 -30.74
CA LYS A 57 4.68 7.47 -31.89
C LYS A 57 5.44 6.17 -31.77
N ARG A 58 6.71 6.25 -31.34
CA ARG A 58 7.56 5.08 -31.12
C ARG A 58 7.08 4.23 -29.94
N ILE A 59 6.70 4.87 -28.83
CA ILE A 59 6.11 4.16 -27.67
C ILE A 59 4.83 3.43 -28.08
N GLN A 60 3.97 4.09 -28.85
CA GLN A 60 2.72 3.51 -29.36
C GLN A 60 2.99 2.32 -30.27
N GLN A 61 3.86 2.48 -31.27
CA GLN A 61 4.23 1.39 -32.18
C GLN A 61 4.79 0.20 -31.41
N ASN A 62 5.73 0.43 -30.48
CA ASN A 62 6.29 -0.63 -29.64
C ASN A 62 5.21 -1.35 -28.83
N THR A 63 4.34 -0.59 -28.17
CA THR A 63 3.29 -1.14 -27.30
C THR A 63 2.29 -1.96 -28.10
N PHE A 64 1.85 -1.46 -29.24
CA PHE A 64 0.90 -2.14 -30.13
C PHE A 64 1.53 -3.38 -30.77
N THR A 65 2.82 -3.34 -31.11
CA THR A 65 3.56 -4.50 -31.63
C THR A 65 3.62 -5.60 -30.57
N ARG A 66 3.98 -5.26 -29.32
CA ARG A 66 3.98 -6.23 -28.21
C ARG A 66 2.59 -6.78 -27.94
N TRP A 67 1.55 -5.95 -27.99
CA TRP A 67 0.16 -6.40 -27.85
C TRP A 67 -0.23 -7.39 -28.95
N ALA A 68 0.08 -7.09 -30.21
CA ALA A 68 -0.19 -8.01 -31.32
C ALA A 68 0.56 -9.35 -31.14
N ASN A 69 1.82 -9.30 -30.69
CA ASN A 69 2.64 -10.49 -30.45
C ASN A 69 2.14 -11.36 -29.29
N GLU A 70 1.55 -10.77 -28.25
CA GLU A 70 0.90 -11.54 -27.18
C GLU A 70 -0.25 -12.43 -27.70
N HIS A 71 -0.90 -12.03 -28.78
CA HIS A 71 -1.94 -12.83 -29.46
C HIS A 71 -1.35 -13.74 -30.55
N LEU A 72 -0.44 -13.23 -31.38
CA LEU A 72 0.17 -13.99 -32.48
C LEU A 72 0.98 -15.20 -31.99
N LYS A 73 1.59 -15.11 -30.81
CA LYS A 73 2.32 -16.25 -30.22
C LYS A 73 1.44 -17.47 -29.98
N LEU A 74 0.12 -17.29 -29.78
CA LEU A 74 -0.84 -18.39 -29.61
C LEU A 74 -1.00 -19.25 -30.88
N VAL A 75 -0.61 -18.71 -32.04
CA VAL A 75 -0.61 -19.40 -33.34
C VAL A 75 0.81 -19.47 -33.93
N ASN A 76 1.83 -19.39 -33.07
CA ASN A 76 3.25 -19.47 -33.44
C ASN A 76 3.66 -18.50 -34.55
N ARG A 77 3.13 -17.27 -34.49
CA ARG A 77 3.49 -16.14 -35.35
C ARG A 77 4.10 -15.00 -34.53
N HIS A 78 4.83 -14.14 -35.21
CA HIS A 78 5.49 -12.97 -34.65
C HIS A 78 5.46 -11.82 -35.66
N CYS A 79 5.59 -10.60 -35.16
CA CYS A 79 5.72 -9.36 -35.92
C CYS A 79 6.79 -8.49 -35.27
N ASP A 80 7.89 -8.18 -35.96
CA ASP A 80 8.92 -7.27 -35.44
C ASP A 80 8.58 -5.81 -35.78
N ASP A 81 7.99 -5.57 -36.95
CA ASP A 81 7.57 -4.24 -37.39
C ASP A 81 6.16 -4.21 -37.99
N LEU A 82 5.22 -3.58 -37.27
CA LEU A 82 3.84 -3.38 -37.71
C LEU A 82 3.73 -2.66 -39.06
N GLN A 83 4.69 -1.78 -39.40
CA GLN A 83 4.63 -1.00 -40.64
C GLN A 83 4.77 -1.88 -41.87
N THR A 84 5.61 -2.91 -41.79
CA THR A 84 6.02 -3.70 -42.96
C THR A 84 5.42 -5.12 -42.95
N GLU A 85 5.28 -5.74 -41.78
CA GLU A 85 4.91 -7.17 -41.68
C GLU A 85 3.41 -7.44 -41.71
N PHE A 86 2.58 -6.41 -41.67
CA PHE A 86 1.13 -6.54 -41.86
C PHE A 86 0.73 -6.39 -43.33
N GLY A 87 1.64 -5.88 -44.18
CA GLY A 87 1.36 -5.52 -45.56
C GLY A 87 1.04 -6.70 -46.48
N ASP A 88 1.30 -7.95 -46.09
CA ASP A 88 0.89 -9.14 -46.85
C ASP A 88 -0.48 -9.71 -46.42
N GLY A 89 -1.03 -9.17 -45.34
CA GLY A 89 -2.29 -9.55 -44.72
C GLY A 89 -2.24 -10.81 -43.84
N LEU A 90 -1.19 -11.64 -43.88
CA LEU A 90 -1.17 -12.93 -43.20
C LEU A 90 -1.09 -12.82 -41.68
N ASN A 91 -0.24 -11.92 -41.16
CA ASN A 91 -0.16 -11.66 -39.73
C ASN A 91 -1.43 -10.97 -39.22
N LEU A 92 -2.00 -10.04 -39.99
CA LEU A 92 -3.26 -9.38 -39.66
C LEU A 92 -4.42 -10.39 -39.61
N ILE A 93 -4.54 -11.29 -40.60
CA ILE A 93 -5.53 -12.38 -40.58
C ILE A 93 -5.38 -13.24 -39.33
N ALA A 94 -4.16 -13.69 -39.02
CA ALA A 94 -3.90 -14.55 -37.87
C ALA A 94 -4.28 -13.85 -36.55
N LEU A 95 -3.95 -12.57 -36.42
CA LEU A 95 -4.32 -11.75 -35.27
C LEU A 95 -5.86 -11.68 -35.13
N ILE A 96 -6.59 -11.37 -36.20
CA ILE A 96 -8.05 -11.29 -36.16
C ILE A 96 -8.70 -12.64 -35.85
N GLU A 97 -8.18 -13.75 -36.39
CA GLU A 97 -8.69 -15.09 -36.05
C GLU A 97 -8.52 -15.40 -34.56
N VAL A 98 -7.39 -15.02 -33.96
CA VAL A 98 -7.14 -15.19 -32.52
C VAL A 98 -8.07 -14.30 -31.69
N LEU A 99 -8.24 -13.02 -32.05
CA LEU A 99 -9.07 -12.09 -31.29
C LEU A 99 -10.56 -12.44 -31.36
N SER A 100 -11.06 -12.71 -32.57
CA SER A 100 -12.48 -13.02 -32.80
C SER A 100 -12.86 -14.45 -32.44
N GLN A 101 -11.88 -15.36 -32.28
CA GLN A 101 -12.08 -16.81 -32.16
C GLN A 101 -12.87 -17.41 -33.35
N LYS A 102 -12.83 -16.75 -34.51
CA LYS A 102 -13.51 -17.13 -35.76
C LYS A 102 -12.50 -17.27 -36.90
N LYS A 103 -12.91 -17.93 -37.98
CA LYS A 103 -12.09 -18.11 -39.18
C LYS A 103 -12.41 -17.05 -40.22
N VAL A 104 -11.36 -16.42 -40.74
CA VAL A 104 -11.48 -15.44 -41.84
C VAL A 104 -11.74 -16.21 -43.14
N PRO A 105 -12.67 -15.76 -44.01
CA PRO A 105 -12.95 -16.38 -45.30
C PRO A 105 -11.72 -16.49 -46.22
N ARG A 106 -11.83 -17.28 -47.29
CA ARG A 106 -10.75 -17.65 -48.22
C ARG A 106 -9.79 -16.50 -48.56
N TYR A 107 -8.49 -16.71 -48.33
CA TYR A 107 -7.41 -15.77 -48.63
C TYR A 107 -6.19 -16.47 -49.24
N THR A 108 -5.30 -15.69 -49.86
CA THR A 108 -4.06 -16.15 -50.51
C THR A 108 -2.98 -16.45 -49.47
N LYS A 109 -2.54 -17.72 -49.39
CA LYS A 109 -1.54 -18.18 -48.41
C LYS A 109 -0.09 -17.78 -48.71
N ARG A 110 0.19 -17.39 -49.96
CA ARG A 110 1.52 -16.94 -50.43
C ARG A 110 1.34 -15.71 -51.34
N PRO A 111 1.04 -14.53 -50.77
CA PRO A 111 0.72 -13.32 -51.53
C PRO A 111 2.00 -12.64 -52.06
N ASN A 112 2.51 -13.14 -53.19
CA ASN A 112 3.74 -12.63 -53.81
C ASN A 112 3.52 -11.31 -54.56
N PHE A 113 2.31 -11.12 -55.10
CA PHE A 113 1.97 -9.93 -55.88
C PHE A 113 1.17 -8.92 -55.05
N ARG A 114 1.38 -7.62 -55.31
CA ARG A 114 0.66 -6.55 -54.59
C ARG A 114 -0.87 -6.70 -54.66
N SER A 115 -1.41 -7.17 -55.77
CA SER A 115 -2.85 -7.46 -55.92
C SER A 115 -3.34 -8.53 -54.93
N GLN A 116 -2.56 -9.59 -54.71
CA GLN A 116 -2.89 -10.65 -53.74
C GLN A 116 -2.82 -10.14 -52.30
N LYS A 117 -1.84 -9.27 -52.00
CA LYS A 117 -1.73 -8.61 -50.69
C LYS A 117 -2.93 -7.72 -50.40
N LEU A 118 -3.34 -6.91 -51.38
CA LEU A 118 -4.55 -6.08 -51.28
C LEU A 118 -5.80 -6.94 -51.06
N GLU A 119 -5.96 -8.02 -51.81
CA GLU A 119 -7.09 -8.94 -51.64
C GLU A 119 -7.14 -9.53 -50.22
N ASN A 120 -6.00 -10.02 -49.72
CA ASN A 120 -5.90 -10.55 -48.34
C ASN A 120 -6.33 -9.51 -47.30
N VAL A 121 -5.81 -8.29 -47.39
CA VAL A 121 -6.15 -7.22 -46.44
C VAL A 121 -7.63 -6.82 -46.56
N SER A 122 -8.15 -6.68 -47.79
CA SER A 122 -9.56 -6.36 -48.02
C SER A 122 -10.51 -7.38 -47.38
N VAL A 123 -10.17 -8.68 -47.45
CA VAL A 123 -10.96 -9.74 -46.80
C VAL A 123 -10.99 -9.56 -45.27
N VAL A 124 -9.89 -9.10 -44.65
CA VAL A 124 -9.89 -8.82 -43.21
C VAL A 124 -10.71 -7.61 -42.85
N LEU A 125 -10.57 -6.50 -43.60
CA LEU A 125 -11.33 -5.28 -43.32
C LEU A 125 -12.84 -5.53 -43.47
N ASP A 126 -13.24 -6.27 -44.52
CA ASP A 126 -14.63 -6.72 -44.70
C ASP A 126 -15.10 -7.61 -43.54
N PHE A 127 -14.27 -8.55 -43.08
CA PHE A 127 -14.59 -9.39 -41.94
C PHE A 127 -14.83 -8.56 -40.66
N LEU A 128 -13.99 -7.57 -40.39
CA LEU A 128 -14.14 -6.68 -39.23
C LEU A 128 -15.45 -5.86 -39.27
N GLU A 129 -15.79 -5.29 -40.43
CA GLU A 129 -17.01 -4.47 -40.57
C GLU A 129 -18.29 -5.31 -40.62
N ASN A 130 -18.29 -6.36 -41.43
CA ASN A 130 -19.51 -7.11 -41.74
C ASN A 130 -19.78 -8.28 -40.79
N THR A 131 -18.72 -8.91 -40.25
CA THR A 131 -18.85 -10.04 -39.33
C THR A 131 -18.71 -9.62 -37.87
N GLU A 132 -17.67 -8.86 -37.53
CA GLU A 132 -17.42 -8.40 -36.15
C GLU A 132 -18.19 -7.12 -35.79
N ARG A 133 -18.78 -6.44 -36.79
CA ARG A 133 -19.54 -5.18 -36.61
C ARG A 133 -18.70 -4.07 -35.97
N ILE A 134 -17.40 -4.06 -36.27
CA ILE A 134 -16.47 -3.04 -35.82
C ILE A 134 -16.46 -1.89 -36.83
N ARG A 135 -16.67 -0.66 -36.35
CA ARG A 135 -16.58 0.53 -37.21
C ARG A 135 -15.13 0.91 -37.45
N LEU A 136 -14.68 0.80 -38.70
CA LEU A 136 -13.36 1.27 -39.13
C LEU A 136 -13.43 2.75 -39.54
N VAL A 137 -12.33 3.49 -39.37
CA VAL A 137 -12.27 4.92 -39.65
C VAL A 137 -11.17 5.20 -40.66
N ASN A 138 -11.57 5.61 -41.87
CA ASN A 138 -10.67 6.10 -42.94
C ASN A 138 -9.47 5.16 -43.24
N ILE A 139 -9.71 3.85 -43.27
CA ILE A 139 -8.69 2.86 -43.59
C ILE A 139 -9.18 1.93 -44.71
N ASP A 140 -8.27 1.61 -45.63
CA ASP A 140 -8.48 0.65 -46.70
C ASP A 140 -7.23 -0.24 -46.87
N ALA A 141 -7.31 -1.21 -47.79
CA ALA A 141 -6.23 -2.16 -48.01
C ALA A 141 -4.92 -1.51 -48.48
N THR A 142 -4.97 -0.40 -49.23
CA THR A 142 -3.75 0.25 -49.74
C THR A 142 -2.91 0.82 -48.61
N HIS A 143 -3.56 1.38 -47.59
CA HIS A 143 -2.88 1.96 -46.44
C HIS A 143 -2.04 0.93 -45.66
N ILE A 144 -2.51 -0.32 -45.58
CA ILE A 144 -1.80 -1.40 -44.88
C ILE A 144 -0.72 -2.00 -45.78
N VAL A 145 -1.05 -2.29 -47.03
CA VAL A 145 -0.09 -2.89 -48.00
C VAL A 145 1.09 -1.95 -48.27
N ASP A 146 0.85 -0.65 -48.31
CA ASP A 146 1.87 0.38 -48.59
C ASP A 146 2.49 0.96 -47.29
N GLY A 147 2.24 0.36 -46.13
CA GLY A 147 2.95 0.68 -44.88
C GLY A 147 2.67 2.08 -44.31
N LYS A 148 1.43 2.56 -44.38
CA LYS A 148 1.01 3.84 -43.78
C LYS A 148 0.85 3.70 -42.27
N LEU A 149 1.97 3.81 -41.55
CA LEU A 149 2.08 3.52 -40.10
C LEU A 149 0.96 4.16 -39.26
N LYS A 150 0.67 5.45 -39.44
CA LYS A 150 -0.39 6.15 -38.67
C LYS A 150 -1.76 5.46 -38.77
N LEU A 151 -2.12 4.97 -39.96
CA LEU A 151 -3.40 4.30 -40.19
C LEU A 151 -3.37 2.87 -39.67
N ILE A 152 -2.22 2.19 -39.79
CA ILE A 152 -2.01 0.86 -39.19
C ILE A 152 -2.17 0.94 -37.67
N LEU A 153 -1.52 1.90 -37.00
CA LEU A 153 -1.69 2.12 -35.56
C LEU A 153 -3.14 2.42 -35.19
N GLY A 154 -3.85 3.22 -35.99
CA GLY A 154 -5.29 3.47 -35.81
C GLY A 154 -6.16 2.21 -35.88
N LEU A 155 -5.84 1.29 -36.80
CA LEU A 155 -6.49 -0.01 -36.87
C LEU A 155 -6.20 -0.86 -35.61
N ILE A 156 -4.93 -0.98 -35.22
CA ILE A 156 -4.56 -1.77 -34.03
C ILE A 156 -5.21 -1.20 -32.77
N TRP A 157 -5.28 0.13 -32.62
CA TRP A 157 -6.01 0.77 -31.54
C TRP A 157 -7.49 0.40 -31.55
N THR A 158 -8.13 0.37 -32.72
CA THR A 158 -9.55 -0.03 -32.85
C THR A 158 -9.75 -1.47 -32.36
N LEU A 159 -8.82 -2.37 -32.67
CA LEU A 159 -8.84 -3.76 -32.19
C LEU A 159 -8.62 -3.85 -30.68
N ILE A 160 -7.65 -3.11 -30.13
CA ILE A 160 -7.39 -3.04 -28.68
C ILE A 160 -8.63 -2.53 -27.95
N LEU A 161 -9.18 -1.39 -28.40
CA LEU A 161 -10.34 -0.77 -27.81
C LEU A 161 -11.55 -1.72 -27.80
N HIS A 162 -11.76 -2.45 -28.90
CA HIS A 162 -12.86 -3.40 -29.01
C HIS A 162 -12.64 -4.64 -28.14
N TYR A 163 -11.56 -5.40 -28.37
CA TYR A 163 -11.37 -6.72 -27.77
C TYR A 163 -10.77 -6.71 -26.36
N SER A 164 -9.98 -5.69 -26.00
CA SER A 164 -9.31 -5.64 -24.69
C SER A 164 -10.05 -4.78 -23.66
N ILE A 165 -10.89 -3.82 -24.10
CA ILE A 165 -11.56 -2.86 -23.21
C ILE A 165 -13.08 -2.94 -23.30
N SER A 166 -13.65 -2.93 -24.51
CA SER A 166 -15.10 -2.82 -24.68
C SER A 166 -15.83 -4.15 -24.46
N LEU A 167 -15.32 -5.23 -25.06
CA LEU A 167 -15.96 -6.55 -25.06
C LEU A 167 -15.87 -7.31 -23.72
N PRO A 168 -14.74 -7.28 -22.97
CA PRO A 168 -14.62 -8.05 -21.74
C PRO A 168 -15.61 -7.60 -20.66
N MET A 169 -16.24 -8.58 -20.01
CA MET A 169 -17.00 -8.37 -18.78
C MET A 169 -16.04 -8.39 -17.59
N TRP A 170 -16.03 -7.36 -16.75
CA TRP A 170 -15.18 -7.33 -15.55
C TRP A 170 -15.99 -7.68 -14.30
N GLU A 171 -15.35 -8.29 -13.30
CA GLU A 171 -16.04 -8.91 -12.14
C GLU A 171 -16.98 -7.98 -11.36
N PHE A 172 -16.81 -6.66 -11.47
CA PHE A 172 -17.59 -5.64 -10.76
C PHE A 172 -18.77 -5.08 -11.57
N GLU A 173 -19.01 -5.58 -12.78
CA GLU A 173 -20.22 -5.30 -13.54
C GLU A 173 -21.39 -6.13 -13.00
N GLN A 174 -21.82 -5.85 -11.77
CA GLN A 174 -23.13 -6.31 -11.29
C GLN A 174 -24.22 -5.48 -12.01
N PRO A 175 -25.28 -6.10 -12.56
CA PRO A 175 -26.36 -5.40 -13.26
C PRO A 175 -27.05 -4.29 -12.45
N ASP A 176 -26.92 -4.34 -11.12
CA ASP A 176 -27.65 -3.53 -10.16
C ASP A 176 -26.77 -2.49 -9.44
N ALA A 177 -25.49 -2.34 -9.84
CA ALA A 177 -24.57 -1.38 -9.22
C ALA A 177 -24.96 0.07 -9.57
N PRO A 178 -25.33 0.93 -8.59
CA PRO A 178 -25.67 2.31 -8.86
C PRO A 178 -24.40 3.11 -9.17
N GLY A 179 -24.18 3.45 -10.44
CA GLY A 179 -23.13 4.40 -10.83
C GLY A 179 -22.41 4.13 -12.15
N LEU A 180 -22.43 2.90 -12.67
CA LEU A 180 -21.99 2.64 -14.05
C LEU A 180 -23.17 2.90 -14.98
N GLY A 181 -23.29 4.15 -15.43
CA GLY A 181 -24.22 4.49 -16.50
C GLY A 181 -24.02 3.53 -17.67
N ARG A 182 -25.13 2.99 -18.21
CA ARG A 182 -25.15 2.15 -19.43
C ARG A 182 -24.45 2.81 -20.65
N ASP A 183 -24.07 4.08 -20.54
CA ASP A 183 -23.50 4.93 -21.58
C ASP A 183 -22.01 5.30 -21.37
N ALA A 184 -21.30 4.67 -20.41
CA ALA A 184 -19.89 4.95 -20.20
C ALA A 184 -19.03 4.54 -21.42
N THR A 185 -18.19 5.46 -21.92
CA THR A 185 -17.22 5.13 -22.96
C THR A 185 -16.22 4.08 -22.46
N PRO A 186 -15.57 3.29 -23.35
CA PRO A 186 -14.57 2.30 -22.92
C PRO A 186 -13.43 2.91 -22.08
N LYS A 187 -13.03 4.15 -22.38
CA LYS A 187 -12.07 4.93 -21.59
C LYS A 187 -12.57 5.18 -20.16
N GLN A 188 -13.81 5.65 -20.04
CA GLN A 188 -14.43 5.89 -18.73
C GLN A 188 -14.64 4.59 -17.96
N LYS A 189 -15.04 3.50 -18.63
CA LYS A 189 -15.15 2.17 -18.03
C LYS A 189 -13.84 1.76 -17.36
N LEU A 190 -12.71 1.85 -18.08
CA LEU A 190 -11.38 1.54 -17.52
C LEU A 190 -11.00 2.49 -16.39
N MET A 191 -11.22 3.80 -16.55
CA MET A 191 -10.90 4.80 -15.52
C MET A 191 -11.68 4.53 -14.22
N ASN A 192 -12.99 4.30 -14.32
CA ASN A 192 -13.85 4.01 -13.17
C ASN A 192 -13.38 2.75 -12.43
N TRP A 193 -13.03 1.69 -13.16
CA TRP A 193 -12.51 0.47 -12.55
C TRP A 193 -11.19 0.73 -11.80
N ILE A 194 -10.27 1.51 -12.37
CA ILE A 194 -9.01 1.86 -11.71
C ILE A 194 -9.27 2.71 -10.45
N GLN A 195 -10.13 3.73 -10.55
CA GLN A 195 -10.47 4.60 -9.42
C GLN A 195 -11.17 3.86 -8.29
N GLU A 196 -11.99 2.84 -8.60
CA GLU A 196 -12.62 1.99 -7.59
C GLU A 196 -11.61 1.07 -6.88
N LYS A 197 -10.59 0.61 -7.62
CA LYS A 197 -9.53 -0.25 -7.07
C LYS A 197 -8.52 0.50 -6.21
N LEU A 198 -8.22 1.73 -6.57
CA LEU A 198 -7.20 2.53 -5.91
C LEU A 198 -7.77 3.32 -4.73
N PRO A 199 -6.96 3.60 -3.70
CA PRO A 199 -7.45 4.28 -2.53
C PRO A 199 -7.63 5.80 -2.81
N PRO A 200 -8.57 6.48 -2.14
CA PRO A 200 -8.93 7.87 -2.44
C PRO A 200 -7.78 8.89 -2.31
N GLU A 201 -6.76 8.59 -1.49
CA GLU A 201 -5.57 9.41 -1.34
C GLU A 201 -4.66 9.45 -2.59
N LEU A 202 -4.90 8.56 -3.56
CA LEU A 202 -4.19 8.52 -4.85
C LEU A 202 -5.18 8.73 -6.00
N PRO A 203 -5.59 9.99 -6.28
CA PRO A 203 -6.54 10.28 -7.33
C PRO A 203 -5.91 10.08 -8.71
N ILE A 204 -6.47 9.16 -9.50
CA ILE A 204 -6.11 8.98 -10.92
C ILE A 204 -7.18 9.66 -11.77
N THR A 205 -6.77 10.55 -12.65
CA THR A 205 -7.61 11.38 -13.51
C THR A 205 -7.29 11.25 -14.99
N ASN A 206 -6.10 10.73 -15.33
CA ASN A 206 -5.66 10.52 -16.71
C ASN A 206 -4.86 9.20 -16.87
N PHE A 207 -4.60 8.84 -18.12
CA PHE A 207 -3.77 7.69 -18.48
C PHE A 207 -2.36 8.12 -18.92
N THR A 208 -1.84 9.24 -18.40
CA THR A 208 -0.51 9.75 -18.76
C THR A 208 0.27 10.14 -17.50
N SER A 209 0.25 11.41 -17.12
CA SER A 209 1.10 11.99 -16.08
C SER A 209 0.90 11.36 -14.70
N ASP A 210 -0.30 10.90 -14.38
CA ASP A 210 -0.60 10.32 -13.05
C ASP A 210 0.17 9.01 -12.78
N TRP A 211 0.76 8.42 -13.82
CA TRP A 211 1.51 7.19 -13.77
C TRP A 211 3.04 7.40 -13.81
N ASN A 212 3.49 8.63 -14.10
CA ASN A 212 4.88 8.89 -14.42
C ASN A 212 5.86 8.76 -13.24
N ASP A 213 5.39 8.75 -11.99
CA ASP A 213 6.24 8.54 -10.81
C ASP A 213 6.37 7.06 -10.40
N GLY A 214 5.69 6.15 -11.11
CA GLY A 214 5.67 4.71 -10.87
C GLY A 214 4.95 4.27 -9.59
N ARG A 215 4.41 5.17 -8.77
CA ARG A 215 3.69 4.82 -7.53
C ARG A 215 2.28 4.33 -7.84
N ALA A 216 1.61 4.91 -8.84
CA ALA A 216 0.26 4.50 -9.23
C ALA A 216 0.20 3.06 -9.75
N ILE A 217 1.18 2.64 -10.56
CA ILE A 217 1.24 1.25 -10.99
C ILE A 217 1.55 0.30 -9.83
N GLY A 218 2.41 0.72 -8.89
CA GLY A 218 2.65 -0.02 -7.65
C GLY A 218 1.39 -0.18 -6.80
N ALA A 219 0.61 0.89 -6.65
CA ALA A 219 -0.66 0.87 -5.95
C ALA A 219 -1.67 -0.07 -6.61
N LEU A 220 -1.73 -0.08 -7.95
CA LEU A 220 -2.62 -0.95 -8.71
C LEU A 220 -2.23 -2.43 -8.56
N VAL A 221 -0.94 -2.75 -8.62
CA VAL A 221 -0.42 -4.11 -8.39
C VAL A 221 -0.78 -4.61 -6.99
N ASP A 222 -0.59 -3.77 -5.96
CA ASP A 222 -0.98 -4.12 -4.59
C ASP A 222 -2.51 -4.19 -4.41
N ALA A 223 -3.29 -3.36 -5.10
CA ALA A 223 -4.75 -3.44 -5.06
C ALA A 223 -5.28 -4.74 -5.70
N CYS A 224 -4.65 -5.21 -6.78
CA CYS A 224 -4.98 -6.49 -7.41
C CYS A 224 -4.54 -7.70 -6.56
N ALA A 225 -3.44 -7.59 -5.82
CA ALA A 225 -2.97 -8.62 -4.90
C ALA A 225 -2.36 -7.99 -3.64
N PRO A 226 -3.17 -7.73 -2.59
CA PRO A 226 -2.71 -7.05 -1.38
C PRO A 226 -1.52 -7.74 -0.74
N GLY A 227 -0.43 -6.99 -0.58
CA GLY A 227 0.84 -7.48 -0.08
C GLY A 227 1.87 -7.86 -1.14
N LEU A 228 1.50 -7.81 -2.43
CA LEU A 228 2.46 -8.00 -3.51
C LEU A 228 3.40 -6.77 -3.63
N TYR A 229 2.89 -5.57 -3.36
CA TYR A 229 3.69 -4.33 -3.38
C TYR A 229 3.23 -3.32 -2.30
N PRO A 230 3.28 -3.70 -1.00
CA PRO A 230 2.53 -3.04 0.07
C PRO A 230 3.01 -1.63 0.45
N ASP A 231 4.26 -1.30 0.14
CA ASP A 231 4.91 -0.03 0.51
C ASP A 231 4.95 0.98 -0.65
N TRP A 232 4.07 0.83 -1.66
CA TRP A 232 3.99 1.74 -2.81
C TRP A 232 3.88 3.21 -2.41
N ASN A 233 3.16 3.50 -1.33
CA ASN A 233 2.92 4.85 -0.85
C ASN A 233 4.15 5.49 -0.19
N LYS A 234 5.13 4.70 0.24
CA LYS A 234 6.39 5.16 0.85
C LYS A 234 7.53 5.33 -0.15
N ARG A 235 7.34 4.90 -1.41
CA ARG A 235 8.35 5.02 -2.47
C ARG A 235 8.64 6.48 -2.79
N ASP A 236 9.91 6.78 -3.09
CA ASP A 236 10.34 8.10 -3.52
C ASP A 236 9.86 8.34 -4.97
N PRO A 237 9.03 9.37 -5.24
CA PRO A 237 8.55 9.66 -6.59
C PRO A 237 9.68 10.02 -7.57
N ARG A 238 10.87 10.39 -7.08
CA ARG A 238 12.04 10.67 -7.93
C ARG A 238 12.65 9.40 -8.52
N ASN A 239 12.37 8.23 -7.94
CA ASN A 239 12.83 6.93 -8.42
C ASN A 239 11.81 6.27 -9.37
N ALA A 240 11.19 7.07 -10.23
CA ALA A 240 10.08 6.67 -11.09
C ALA A 240 10.33 5.34 -11.84
N LEU A 241 11.51 5.20 -12.46
CA LEU A 241 11.85 4.03 -13.25
C LEU A 241 11.94 2.76 -12.40
N GLU A 242 12.56 2.87 -11.21
CA GLU A 242 12.68 1.76 -10.27
C GLU A 242 11.30 1.36 -9.73
N ASN A 243 10.49 2.34 -9.35
CA ASN A 243 9.13 2.12 -8.87
C ASN A 243 8.27 1.37 -9.91
N ALA A 244 8.27 1.85 -11.16
CA ALA A 244 7.52 1.24 -12.24
C ALA A 244 8.06 -0.15 -12.58
N LYS A 245 9.38 -0.31 -12.67
CA LYS A 245 10.02 -1.59 -13.00
C LYS A 245 9.69 -2.66 -11.96
N GLU A 246 9.88 -2.38 -10.67
CA GLU A 246 9.59 -3.36 -9.62
C GLU A 246 8.11 -3.79 -9.61
N ALA A 247 7.20 -2.82 -9.74
CA ALA A 247 5.77 -3.10 -9.77
C ALA A 247 5.38 -3.95 -11.00
N MET A 248 5.85 -3.57 -12.19
CA MET A 248 5.53 -4.26 -13.44
C MET A 248 6.16 -5.66 -13.52
N ASP A 249 7.37 -5.84 -13.01
CA ASP A 249 8.02 -7.17 -12.92
C ASP A 249 7.22 -8.11 -11.98
N LEU A 250 6.66 -7.59 -10.88
CA LEU A 250 5.77 -8.36 -10.00
C LEU A 250 4.44 -8.69 -10.68
N ALA A 251 3.86 -7.74 -11.41
CA ALA A 251 2.63 -7.93 -12.17
C ALA A 251 2.80 -9.04 -13.23
N GLU A 252 3.88 -9.02 -14.00
CA GLU A 252 4.18 -10.03 -14.99
C GLU A 252 4.38 -11.41 -14.35
N ARG A 253 5.24 -11.46 -13.32
CA ARG A 253 5.59 -12.71 -12.67
C ARG A 253 4.41 -13.36 -11.97
N TRP A 254 3.65 -12.59 -11.19
CA TRP A 254 2.66 -13.12 -10.24
C TRP A 254 1.21 -12.87 -10.62
N LEU A 255 0.92 -11.88 -11.46
CA LEU A 255 -0.42 -11.61 -11.99
C LEU A 255 -0.59 -12.07 -13.44
N GLY A 256 0.51 -12.45 -14.11
CA GLY A 256 0.49 -12.89 -15.50
C GLY A 256 0.24 -11.75 -16.49
N ILE A 257 0.60 -10.51 -16.12
CA ILE A 257 0.38 -9.31 -16.95
C ILE A 257 1.65 -9.01 -17.75
N PRO A 258 1.71 -9.35 -19.05
CA PRO A 258 2.89 -9.10 -19.88
C PRO A 258 3.15 -7.59 -20.03
N GLN A 259 4.43 -7.21 -20.08
CA GLN A 259 4.88 -5.81 -20.18
C GLN A 259 4.74 -5.27 -21.62
N LEU A 260 3.49 -5.01 -22.02
CA LEU A 260 3.16 -4.42 -23.33
C LEU A 260 3.81 -3.05 -23.52
N ILE A 261 3.79 -2.23 -22.48
CA ILE A 261 4.61 -1.02 -22.37
C ILE A 261 5.78 -1.33 -21.43
N GLN A 262 6.97 -0.80 -21.70
CA GLN A 262 8.12 -0.95 -20.82
C GLN A 262 8.10 0.08 -19.70
N PRO A 263 8.75 -0.16 -18.55
CA PRO A 263 8.76 0.78 -17.42
C PRO A 263 9.23 2.19 -17.82
N HIS A 264 10.29 2.29 -18.64
CA HIS A 264 10.81 3.59 -19.11
C HIS A 264 9.89 4.29 -20.13
N GLU A 265 9.02 3.53 -20.82
CA GLU A 265 8.02 4.08 -21.73
C GLU A 265 6.81 4.61 -20.94
N MET A 266 6.36 3.87 -19.91
CA MET A 266 5.27 4.29 -19.01
C MET A 266 5.58 5.58 -18.26
N ILE A 267 6.80 5.73 -17.75
CA ILE A 267 7.19 6.93 -17.00
C ILE A 267 7.58 8.11 -17.89
N ASN A 268 7.50 7.94 -19.21
CA ASN A 268 7.84 9.01 -20.14
C ASN A 268 6.79 10.13 -20.04
N PRO A 269 7.18 11.41 -19.84
CA PRO A 269 6.24 12.53 -19.80
C PRO A 269 5.43 12.72 -21.09
N ARG A 270 5.89 12.13 -22.20
CA ARG A 270 5.24 12.14 -23.50
C ARG A 270 4.55 10.82 -23.84
N VAL A 271 4.33 9.93 -22.87
CA VAL A 271 3.53 8.72 -23.10
C VAL A 271 2.12 9.10 -23.53
N ASP A 272 1.55 8.37 -24.49
CA ASP A 272 0.16 8.59 -24.90
C ASP A 272 -0.82 7.73 -24.09
N GLU A 273 -2.08 8.16 -24.09
CA GLU A 273 -3.14 7.44 -23.36
C GLU A 273 -3.40 6.05 -23.96
N GLN A 274 -3.24 5.88 -25.27
CA GLN A 274 -3.58 4.63 -25.94
C GLN A 274 -2.64 3.48 -25.52
N SER A 275 -1.34 3.74 -25.46
CA SER A 275 -0.32 2.78 -24.99
C SER A 275 -0.58 2.42 -23.53
N MET A 276 -0.86 3.42 -22.69
CA MET A 276 -1.15 3.22 -21.27
C MET A 276 -2.43 2.42 -21.06
N MET A 277 -3.52 2.77 -21.75
CA MET A 277 -4.77 2.02 -21.70
C MET A 277 -4.59 0.58 -22.21
N THR A 278 -3.77 0.36 -23.24
CA THR A 278 -3.46 -0.98 -23.76
C THR A 278 -2.86 -1.85 -22.65
N TYR A 279 -1.86 -1.36 -21.94
CA TYR A 279 -1.24 -2.10 -20.84
C TYR A 279 -2.18 -2.28 -19.63
N LEU A 280 -2.84 -1.20 -19.19
CA LEU A 280 -3.68 -1.19 -17.98
C LEU A 280 -4.97 -2.00 -18.14
N SER A 281 -5.48 -2.15 -19.38
CA SER A 281 -6.67 -2.96 -19.68
C SER A 281 -6.53 -4.45 -19.34
N GLN A 282 -5.31 -4.92 -19.06
CA GLN A 282 -5.04 -6.30 -18.67
C GLN A 282 -5.35 -6.59 -17.19
N TYR A 283 -5.30 -5.57 -16.32
CA TYR A 283 -5.45 -5.71 -14.87
C TYR A 283 -6.84 -6.20 -14.40
N PRO A 284 -7.97 -5.79 -15.00
CA PRO A 284 -9.30 -6.23 -14.58
C PRO A 284 -9.51 -7.75 -14.53
N ASN A 285 -8.79 -8.50 -15.38
CA ASN A 285 -8.89 -9.97 -15.44
C ASN A 285 -7.67 -10.69 -14.84
N ALA A 286 -6.78 -9.94 -14.19
CA ALA A 286 -5.55 -10.48 -13.64
C ALA A 286 -5.81 -11.44 -12.48
N LYS A 287 -5.08 -12.55 -12.44
CA LYS A 287 -5.24 -13.58 -11.41
C LYS A 287 -3.92 -13.85 -10.72
N LEU A 288 -3.96 -13.85 -9.39
CA LEU A 288 -2.79 -14.14 -8.57
C LEU A 288 -2.36 -15.61 -8.75
N LYS A 289 -1.12 -15.82 -9.19
CA LYS A 289 -0.50 -17.14 -9.27
C LYS A 289 -0.18 -17.67 -7.87
N SER A 290 -0.34 -18.98 -7.70
CA SER A 290 0.01 -19.67 -6.45
C SER A 290 1.49 -19.49 -6.09
N GLY A 291 1.78 -19.29 -4.80
CA GLY A 291 3.15 -19.13 -4.31
C GLY A 291 3.72 -17.72 -4.43
N ALA A 292 2.89 -16.72 -4.76
CA ALA A 292 3.30 -15.33 -4.77
C ALA A 292 3.83 -14.89 -3.39
N PRO A 293 4.92 -14.09 -3.33
CA PRO A 293 5.53 -13.62 -2.11
C PRO A 293 4.72 -12.46 -1.51
N ILE A 294 3.50 -12.78 -1.05
CA ILE A 294 2.62 -11.80 -0.42
C ILE A 294 3.21 -11.42 0.94
N LYS A 295 3.66 -10.17 1.04
CA LYS A 295 4.04 -9.54 2.30
C LYS A 295 2.75 -9.03 2.96
N PRO A 296 2.26 -9.65 4.04
CA PRO A 296 1.02 -9.21 4.66
C PRO A 296 1.18 -7.75 5.09
N LYS A 297 0.31 -6.88 4.54
CA LYS A 297 0.29 -5.45 4.83
C LYS A 297 0.25 -5.26 6.34
N THR A 298 1.19 -4.50 6.87
CA THR A 298 1.26 -4.23 8.32
C THR A 298 -0.06 -3.64 8.78
N ASN A 299 -0.73 -4.30 9.72
CA ASN A 299 -2.01 -3.86 10.27
C ASN A 299 -1.88 -3.73 11.78
N SER A 300 -1.57 -2.52 12.26
CA SER A 300 -1.44 -2.25 13.69
C SER A 300 -2.73 -2.56 14.46
N ALA A 301 -3.91 -2.46 13.82
CA ALA A 301 -5.20 -2.77 14.46
C ALA A 301 -5.37 -4.25 14.83
N ARG A 302 -4.52 -5.14 14.31
CA ARG A 302 -4.50 -6.56 14.66
C ARG A 302 -3.51 -6.90 15.78
N VAL A 303 -2.75 -5.92 16.27
CA VAL A 303 -1.82 -6.08 17.39
C VAL A 303 -2.60 -6.07 18.71
N ARG A 304 -2.21 -6.94 19.64
CA ARG A 304 -2.79 -7.00 20.98
C ARG A 304 -1.71 -6.76 22.03
N CYS A 305 -2.01 -5.90 23.00
CA CYS A 305 -1.17 -5.69 24.17
C CYS A 305 -1.90 -6.15 25.44
N TYR A 306 -1.19 -6.80 26.36
CA TYR A 306 -1.73 -7.23 27.65
C TYR A 306 -0.61 -7.44 28.69
N GLY A 307 -0.95 -7.40 29.97
CA GLY A 307 -0.03 -7.66 31.09
C GLY A 307 0.02 -6.50 32.07
N LYS A 308 0.49 -6.79 33.30
CA LYS A 308 0.40 -5.86 34.44
C LYS A 308 0.99 -4.48 34.16
N GLY A 309 2.08 -4.39 33.39
CA GLY A 309 2.80 -3.15 33.12
C GLY A 309 2.01 -2.10 32.33
N ILE A 310 0.85 -2.42 31.78
CA ILE A 310 -0.05 -1.48 31.09
C ILE A 310 -1.45 -1.41 31.73
N GLU A 311 -1.67 -2.13 32.83
CA GLU A 311 -2.93 -2.05 33.59
C GLU A 311 -3.02 -0.74 34.38
N PRO A 312 -4.23 -0.20 34.62
CA PRO A 312 -4.41 1.08 35.30
C PRO A 312 -3.83 1.16 36.72
N SER A 313 -3.67 0.03 37.42
CA SER A 313 -3.19 -0.06 38.80
C SER A 313 -2.37 -1.33 39.05
N GLY A 314 -1.72 -1.40 40.22
CA GLY A 314 -0.95 -2.59 40.66
C GLY A 314 0.52 -2.63 40.22
N ASN A 315 1.03 -1.57 39.60
CA ASN A 315 2.47 -1.38 39.36
C ASN A 315 3.07 -0.49 40.46
N GLN A 316 4.34 -0.72 40.82
CA GLN A 316 5.00 -0.05 41.95
C GLN A 316 6.34 0.56 41.54
N VAL A 317 6.75 1.62 42.22
CA VAL A 317 8.08 2.23 42.07
C VAL A 317 9.19 1.20 42.31
N ASP A 318 10.19 1.21 41.44
CA ASP A 318 11.37 0.32 41.40
C ASP A 318 11.07 -1.18 41.18
N ALA A 319 9.81 -1.54 40.89
CA ALA A 319 9.43 -2.89 40.54
C ALA A 319 9.30 -3.05 39.01
N PRO A 320 9.80 -4.13 38.39
CA PRO A 320 9.64 -4.35 36.96
C PRO A 320 8.18 -4.44 36.52
N ALA A 321 7.76 -3.50 35.67
CA ALA A 321 6.45 -3.45 35.03
C ALA A 321 6.53 -4.17 33.68
N LYS A 322 5.85 -5.33 33.58
CA LYS A 322 5.95 -6.23 32.41
C LYS A 322 4.64 -6.32 31.64
N PHE A 323 4.73 -6.29 30.32
CA PHE A 323 3.60 -6.54 29.42
C PHE A 323 4.08 -7.19 28.11
N HIS A 324 3.12 -7.64 27.30
CA HIS A 324 3.37 -8.38 26.07
C HIS A 324 2.71 -7.70 24.87
N VAL A 325 3.32 -7.86 23.70
CA VAL A 325 2.79 -7.39 22.40
C VAL A 325 2.72 -8.59 21.45
N GLU A 326 1.52 -9.00 21.05
CA GLU A 326 1.27 -10.09 20.09
C GLU A 326 1.03 -9.53 18.67
N THR A 327 1.80 -10.00 17.69
CA THR A 327 1.77 -9.45 16.31
C THR A 327 1.42 -10.46 15.22
N PHE A 328 1.11 -11.72 15.55
CA PHE A 328 0.86 -12.78 14.56
C PHE A 328 -0.11 -12.39 13.42
N ALA A 329 -1.21 -11.72 13.74
CA ALA A 329 -2.23 -11.34 12.76
C ALA A 329 -2.00 -9.96 12.13
N ALA A 330 -0.90 -9.28 12.47
CA ALA A 330 -0.62 -7.90 12.11
C ALA A 330 0.30 -7.75 10.88
N GLY A 331 0.72 -8.85 10.25
CA GLY A 331 1.71 -8.82 9.17
C GLY A 331 3.11 -8.48 9.68
N GLN A 332 4.07 -8.24 8.78
CA GLN A 332 5.45 -7.93 9.17
C GLN A 332 5.59 -6.46 9.56
N GLY A 333 6.27 -6.17 10.68
CA GLY A 333 6.46 -4.82 11.19
C GLY A 333 7.34 -4.77 12.43
N ASN A 334 7.85 -3.58 12.77
CA ASN A 334 8.67 -3.36 13.96
C ASN A 334 7.81 -2.90 15.14
N VAL A 335 8.04 -3.46 16.32
CA VAL A 335 7.45 -2.99 17.59
C VAL A 335 8.30 -1.85 18.15
N GLU A 336 7.66 -0.74 18.49
CA GLU A 336 8.28 0.38 19.20
C GLU A 336 7.46 0.68 20.47
N VAL A 337 8.14 0.83 21.61
CA VAL A 337 7.51 1.19 22.89
C VAL A 337 8.14 2.46 23.41
N ILE A 338 7.31 3.46 23.72
CA ILE A 338 7.73 4.73 24.31
C ILE A 338 7.05 4.88 25.67
N VAL A 339 7.83 4.83 26.74
CA VAL A 339 7.36 5.05 28.11
C VAL A 339 7.67 6.49 28.50
N ILE A 340 6.65 7.24 28.93
CA ILE A 340 6.77 8.63 29.37
C ILE A 340 6.33 8.70 30.84
N ASN A 341 7.23 9.19 31.69
CA ASN A 341 6.96 9.35 33.12
C ASN A 341 6.11 10.60 33.41
N PRO A 342 5.61 10.79 34.65
CA PRO A 342 4.79 11.93 35.03
C PRO A 342 5.42 13.31 34.79
N LYS A 343 6.75 13.40 34.64
CA LYS A 343 7.46 14.64 34.30
C LYS A 343 7.59 14.88 32.79
N GLY A 344 7.01 14.01 31.96
CA GLY A 344 7.12 14.09 30.50
C GLY A 344 8.44 13.55 29.94
N GLN A 345 9.26 12.88 30.76
CA GLN A 345 10.55 12.34 30.33
C GLN A 345 10.41 10.90 29.84
N ARG A 346 11.21 10.54 28.83
CA ARG A 346 11.23 9.18 28.29
C ARG A 346 12.00 8.25 29.22
N GLU A 347 11.43 7.09 29.53
CA GLU A 347 12.10 6.00 30.23
C GLU A 347 12.44 4.85 29.28
N LYS A 348 13.50 4.11 29.63
CA LYS A 348 13.95 2.94 28.87
C LYS A 348 12.94 1.80 29.06
N CYS A 349 12.58 1.16 27.96
CA CYS A 349 11.83 -0.10 27.94
C CYS A 349 12.66 -1.14 27.20
N ASP A 350 12.93 -2.27 27.85
CA ASP A 350 13.60 -3.40 27.23
C ASP A 350 12.55 -4.24 26.47
N ILE A 351 12.85 -4.56 25.21
CA ILE A 351 11.96 -5.28 24.30
C ILE A 351 12.69 -6.52 23.79
N GLU A 352 12.14 -7.70 24.06
CA GLU A 352 12.72 -9.00 23.66
C GLU A 352 11.71 -9.79 22.81
N PHE A 353 12.14 -10.30 21.65
CA PHE A 353 11.29 -11.13 20.79
C PHE A 353 11.34 -12.59 21.23
N ARG A 354 10.19 -13.17 21.58
CA ARG A 354 10.09 -14.56 22.07
C ARG A 354 10.17 -15.60 20.97
N ASN A 355 9.95 -15.20 19.71
CA ASN A 355 9.91 -16.11 18.55
C ASN A 355 8.95 -17.31 18.73
N ASP A 356 7.77 -17.06 19.32
CA ASP A 356 6.71 -18.05 19.47
C ASP A 356 5.73 -18.01 18.28
N LYS A 357 4.77 -18.95 18.26
CA LYS A 357 3.73 -19.02 17.20
C LYS A 357 2.90 -17.74 17.09
N ASN A 358 2.80 -16.97 18.18
CA ASN A 358 2.02 -15.74 18.25
C ASN A 358 2.85 -14.48 17.88
N GLN A 359 4.13 -14.65 17.56
CA GLN A 359 5.09 -13.57 17.34
C GLN A 359 5.05 -12.54 18.48
N THR A 360 5.27 -13.02 19.70
CA THR A 360 5.16 -12.23 20.92
C THR A 360 6.46 -11.49 21.26
N TYR A 361 6.32 -10.24 21.71
CA TYR A 361 7.39 -9.43 22.30
C TYR A 361 7.15 -9.26 23.80
N ASP A 362 8.20 -9.47 24.59
CA ASP A 362 8.23 -9.22 26.03
C ASP A 362 8.78 -7.82 26.28
N CYS A 363 7.97 -6.96 26.90
CA CYS A 363 8.31 -5.57 27.17
C CYS A 363 8.40 -5.34 28.68
N THR A 364 9.51 -4.77 29.14
CA THR A 364 9.74 -4.47 30.56
C THR A 364 10.29 -3.06 30.74
N TYR A 365 9.67 -2.28 31.63
CA TYR A 365 10.22 -1.02 32.13
C TYR A 365 10.25 -1.04 33.66
N CYS A 366 11.08 -0.18 34.25
CA CYS A 366 11.21 -0.07 35.71
C CYS A 366 10.90 1.37 36.13
N PRO A 367 9.66 1.68 36.55
CA PRO A 367 9.27 3.05 36.87
C PRO A 367 9.98 3.53 38.12
N THR A 368 10.58 4.73 38.04
CA THR A 368 11.41 5.29 39.13
C THR A 368 10.66 6.31 40.00
N MET A 369 9.42 6.63 39.64
CA MET A 369 8.58 7.59 40.38
C MET A 369 7.11 7.20 40.38
N GLU A 370 6.41 7.63 41.42
CA GLU A 370 4.96 7.51 41.55
C GLU A 370 4.25 8.48 40.60
N GLY A 371 3.08 8.07 40.11
CA GLY A 371 2.18 8.90 39.31
C GLY A 371 1.71 8.22 38.02
N GLN A 372 1.01 9.00 37.18
CA GLN A 372 0.44 8.50 35.93
C GLN A 372 1.48 8.51 34.80
N TYR A 373 1.77 7.34 34.25
CA TYR A 373 2.67 7.17 33.11
C TYR A 373 1.86 7.13 31.81
N LYS A 374 2.54 7.35 30.69
CA LYS A 374 1.99 7.16 29.34
C LYS A 374 2.86 6.18 28.58
N VAL A 375 2.32 4.99 28.27
CA VAL A 375 2.99 3.95 27.51
C VAL A 375 2.39 3.90 26.11
N ILE A 376 3.16 4.35 25.11
CA ILE A 376 2.75 4.35 23.70
C ILE A 376 3.35 3.11 23.05
N VAL A 377 2.52 2.31 22.38
CA VAL A 377 2.96 1.13 21.64
C VAL A 377 2.63 1.33 20.16
N LYS A 378 3.64 1.16 19.30
CA LYS A 378 3.50 1.26 17.85
C LYS A 378 3.94 -0.03 17.17
N TYR A 379 3.31 -0.31 16.02
CA TYR A 379 3.68 -1.39 15.13
C TYR A 379 3.73 -0.90 13.68
N GLY A 380 4.87 -1.07 13.02
CA GLY A 380 5.08 -0.56 11.66
C GLY A 380 4.93 0.97 11.54
N GLY A 381 5.24 1.70 12.62
CA GLY A 381 5.14 3.16 12.70
C GLY A 381 3.77 3.72 13.09
N GLN A 382 2.72 2.88 13.19
CA GLN A 382 1.38 3.30 13.60
C GLN A 382 1.07 2.85 15.03
N GLU A 383 0.29 3.65 15.79
CA GLU A 383 -0.18 3.24 17.12
C GLU A 383 -1.11 2.03 17.04
N VAL A 384 -0.99 1.15 18.03
CA VAL A 384 -1.82 -0.07 18.15
C VAL A 384 -3.11 0.25 18.91
N PRO A 385 -4.16 -0.60 18.83
CA PRO A 385 -5.38 -0.42 19.60
C PRO A 385 -5.11 -0.24 21.09
N LYS A 386 -5.84 0.71 21.72
CA LYS A 386 -5.72 1.10 23.13
C LYS A 386 -4.43 1.82 23.52
N SER A 387 -3.45 1.96 22.61
CA SER A 387 -2.38 2.93 22.80
C SER A 387 -2.96 4.35 22.71
N PRO A 388 -2.54 5.30 23.57
CA PRO A 388 -1.62 5.10 24.70
C PRO A 388 -2.27 4.43 25.92
N PHE A 389 -1.51 3.57 26.60
CA PHE A 389 -1.88 3.03 27.92
C PHE A 389 -1.46 4.00 29.03
N SER A 390 -2.25 4.08 30.10
CA SER A 390 -2.04 5.06 31.19
C SER A 390 -1.97 4.40 32.58
N PRO A 391 -0.95 3.57 32.86
CA PRO A 391 -0.80 2.93 34.16
C PRO A 391 -0.48 3.97 35.25
N TYR A 392 -1.12 3.84 36.41
CA TYR A 392 -0.73 4.57 37.61
C TYR A 392 0.29 3.74 38.40
N ILE A 393 1.47 4.31 38.62
CA ILE A 393 2.52 3.68 39.42
C ILE A 393 2.33 4.11 40.86
N GLU A 394 2.07 3.13 41.73
CA GLU A 394 1.96 3.32 43.16
C GLU A 394 3.35 3.51 43.79
N GLY A 395 3.43 4.31 44.86
CA GLY A 395 4.65 4.42 45.66
C GLY A 395 5.12 3.05 46.21
N LYS A 396 6.33 3.00 46.75
CA LYS A 396 6.85 1.77 47.37
C LYS A 396 5.90 1.27 48.46
N ALA A 397 5.48 0.00 48.35
CA ALA A 397 4.73 -0.66 49.41
C ALA A 397 5.53 -0.61 50.72
N GLY A 398 4.83 -0.30 51.80
CA GLY A 398 5.42 -0.20 53.12
C GLY A 398 5.99 -1.53 53.61
N ASP A 399 7.05 -1.44 54.39
CA ASP A 399 7.72 -2.55 55.06
C ASP A 399 6.97 -2.94 56.34
N ALA A 400 6.09 -3.94 56.23
CA ALA A 400 5.31 -4.48 57.34
C ALA A 400 6.17 -4.93 58.54
N SER A 401 7.46 -5.25 58.32
CA SER A 401 8.37 -5.64 59.42
C SER A 401 8.68 -4.49 60.39
N ARG A 402 8.38 -3.25 59.98
CA ARG A 402 8.56 -2.05 60.79
C ARG A 402 7.29 -1.60 61.51
N CYS A 403 6.19 -2.35 61.38
CA CYS A 403 4.99 -2.13 62.16
C CYS A 403 5.19 -2.61 63.60
N LEU A 404 4.73 -1.81 64.56
CA LEU A 404 4.65 -2.18 65.96
C LEU A 404 3.18 -2.27 66.36
N VAL A 405 2.84 -3.23 67.23
CA VAL A 405 1.49 -3.32 67.80
C VAL A 405 1.54 -3.45 69.31
N HIS A 406 0.56 -2.87 69.98
CA HIS A 406 0.39 -2.99 71.42
C HIS A 406 -1.06 -2.76 71.83
N GLY A 407 -1.45 -3.31 72.98
CA GLY A 407 -2.74 -3.03 73.61
C GLY A 407 -3.38 -4.28 74.22
N PRO A 408 -4.34 -4.08 75.14
CA PRO A 408 -4.94 -5.17 75.93
C PRO A 408 -5.65 -6.23 75.07
N GLY A 409 -6.04 -5.90 73.84
CA GLY A 409 -6.69 -6.82 72.90
C GLY A 409 -5.76 -7.80 72.20
N LEU A 410 -4.44 -7.72 72.42
CA LEU A 410 -3.44 -8.68 71.93
C LEU A 410 -2.76 -9.46 73.07
N GLU A 411 -3.03 -9.11 74.33
CA GLU A 411 -2.44 -9.79 75.47
C GLU A 411 -2.95 -11.24 75.57
N PRO A 412 -2.10 -12.21 75.93
CA PRO A 412 -2.50 -13.62 75.96
C PRO A 412 -3.67 -13.92 76.91
N ASN A 413 -3.88 -13.08 77.93
CA ASN A 413 -4.93 -13.23 78.94
C ASN A 413 -5.49 -11.84 79.32
N GLY A 414 -6.67 -11.82 79.96
CA GLY A 414 -7.30 -10.61 80.51
C GLY A 414 -8.43 -10.04 79.65
N VAL A 415 -8.67 -10.61 78.47
CA VAL A 415 -9.85 -10.32 77.65
C VAL A 415 -11.03 -11.17 78.12
N MET A 416 -12.20 -10.57 78.25
CA MET A 416 -13.43 -11.22 78.75
C MET A 416 -14.52 -11.25 77.67
N VAL A 417 -15.36 -12.28 77.68
CA VAL A 417 -16.54 -12.37 76.80
C VAL A 417 -17.43 -11.13 76.97
N ASP A 418 -17.95 -10.64 75.83
CA ASP A 418 -18.85 -9.48 75.72
C ASP A 418 -18.31 -8.15 76.24
N LYS A 419 -17.02 -8.07 76.62
CA LYS A 419 -16.36 -6.81 76.97
C LYS A 419 -15.54 -6.28 75.79
N PRO A 420 -15.66 -4.99 75.43
CA PRO A 420 -14.85 -4.42 74.38
C PRO A 420 -13.37 -4.38 74.78
N THR A 421 -12.50 -4.67 73.81
CA THR A 421 -11.05 -4.54 73.94
C THR A 421 -10.46 -3.89 72.69
N TRP A 422 -9.18 -3.54 72.75
CA TRP A 422 -8.53 -2.78 71.69
C TRP A 422 -7.03 -3.05 71.60
N PHE A 423 -6.46 -2.75 70.44
CA PHE A 423 -5.02 -2.60 70.25
C PHE A 423 -4.74 -1.53 69.19
N GLU A 424 -3.50 -1.07 69.14
CA GLU A 424 -3.04 -0.07 68.16
C GLU A 424 -1.93 -0.65 67.29
N ILE A 425 -1.93 -0.24 66.02
CA ILE A 425 -0.90 -0.52 65.03
C ILE A 425 -0.18 0.80 64.73
N ASP A 426 1.12 0.86 65.02
CA ASP A 426 2.01 1.95 64.66
C ASP A 426 2.84 1.52 63.44
N ALA A 427 2.50 2.09 62.29
CA ALA A 427 3.12 1.91 60.99
C ALA A 427 3.88 3.18 60.55
N ALA A 428 4.18 4.12 61.45
CA ALA A 428 4.83 5.38 61.10
C ALA A 428 6.19 5.18 60.39
N ASN A 429 6.90 4.09 60.71
CA ASN A 429 8.18 3.73 60.09
C ASN A 429 8.07 2.67 58.99
N ALA A 430 6.85 2.16 58.74
CA ALA A 430 6.60 1.13 57.75
C ALA A 430 6.42 1.71 56.34
N GLY A 431 6.04 2.98 56.18
CA GLY A 431 5.79 3.58 54.87
C GLY A 431 4.33 3.42 54.43
N ASN A 432 4.06 3.46 53.12
CA ASN A 432 2.68 3.50 52.61
C ASN A 432 2.02 2.12 52.59
N GLY A 433 0.87 1.98 53.23
CA GLY A 433 0.13 0.71 53.27
C GLY A 433 -1.16 0.79 54.06
N LEU A 434 -2.06 -0.16 53.82
CA LEU A 434 -3.28 -0.35 54.60
C LEU A 434 -3.05 -1.37 55.71
N ALA A 435 -3.68 -1.14 56.87
CA ALA A 435 -3.71 -2.09 57.98
C ALA A 435 -4.98 -2.94 57.91
N GLU A 436 -4.82 -4.26 57.99
CA GLU A 436 -5.92 -5.22 57.95
C GLU A 436 -5.83 -6.16 59.16
N VAL A 437 -6.99 -6.50 59.75
CA VAL A 437 -7.07 -7.39 60.91
C VAL A 437 -8.13 -8.44 60.68
N ILE A 438 -7.75 -9.71 60.83
CA ILE A 438 -8.64 -10.87 60.74
C ILE A 438 -8.65 -11.58 62.09
N LEU A 439 -9.82 -11.69 62.71
CA LEU A 439 -9.99 -12.37 63.98
C LEU A 439 -10.64 -13.74 63.77
N VAL A 440 -9.92 -14.79 64.14
CA VAL A 440 -10.38 -16.18 64.07
C VAL A 440 -10.83 -16.62 65.46
N ASN A 441 -12.07 -17.08 65.57
CA ASN A 441 -12.61 -17.58 66.84
C ASN A 441 -12.09 -19.01 67.17
N PRO A 442 -12.30 -19.53 68.39
CA PRO A 442 -11.89 -20.89 68.79
C PRO A 442 -12.38 -22.03 67.88
N GLN A 443 -13.43 -21.79 67.09
CA GLN A 443 -13.99 -22.74 66.13
C GLN A 443 -13.39 -22.61 64.72
N GLY A 444 -12.43 -21.70 64.53
CA GLY A 444 -11.77 -21.46 63.24
C GLY A 444 -12.51 -20.50 62.30
N ARG A 445 -13.57 -19.82 62.76
CA ARG A 445 -14.39 -18.92 61.93
C ARG A 445 -13.89 -17.48 62.00
N GLN A 446 -13.80 -16.82 60.84
CA GLN A 446 -13.26 -15.45 60.69
C GLN A 446 -14.34 -14.35 60.74
N ASP A 447 -15.61 -14.71 60.53
CA ASP A 447 -16.67 -13.76 60.21
C ASP A 447 -17.54 -13.39 61.43
N VAL A 448 -17.22 -13.96 62.59
CA VAL A 448 -18.11 -13.97 63.77
C VAL A 448 -17.86 -12.77 64.68
N VAL A 449 -16.66 -12.17 64.62
CA VAL A 449 -16.28 -11.02 65.45
C VAL A 449 -15.79 -9.89 64.54
N PRO A 450 -16.62 -8.87 64.26
CA PRO A 450 -16.19 -7.75 63.44
C PRO A 450 -15.13 -6.95 64.19
N VAL A 451 -14.01 -6.65 63.52
CA VAL A 451 -12.96 -5.76 64.02
C VAL A 451 -13.12 -4.40 63.36
N SER A 452 -13.25 -3.34 64.16
CA SER A 452 -13.23 -1.97 63.64
C SER A 452 -11.79 -1.49 63.57
N VAL A 453 -11.31 -1.15 62.36
CA VAL A 453 -9.98 -0.55 62.14
C VAL A 453 -10.18 0.91 61.74
N LYS A 454 -9.67 1.84 62.54
CA LYS A 454 -9.77 3.29 62.30
C LYS A 454 -8.40 3.92 62.34
N GLN A 455 -8.09 4.77 61.34
CA GLN A 455 -6.87 5.56 61.40
C GLN A 455 -7.05 6.70 62.42
N VAL A 456 -6.17 6.75 63.42
CA VAL A 456 -6.21 7.72 64.53
C VAL A 456 -5.07 8.74 64.47
N GLY A 457 -4.13 8.56 63.55
CA GLY A 457 -3.06 9.50 63.25
C GLY A 457 -2.24 9.08 62.02
N PRO A 458 -1.24 9.87 61.61
CA PRO A 458 -0.33 9.50 60.52
C PRO A 458 0.34 8.15 60.81
N GLY A 459 0.06 7.14 59.97
CA GLY A 459 0.57 5.78 60.16
C GLY A 459 0.07 5.04 61.41
N LYS A 460 -0.93 5.55 62.14
CA LYS A 460 -1.44 4.92 63.38
C LYS A 460 -2.89 4.48 63.23
N PHE A 461 -3.17 3.23 63.57
CA PHE A 461 -4.49 2.61 63.46
C PHE A 461 -4.93 2.06 64.80
N ARG A 462 -6.17 2.37 65.19
CA ARG A 462 -6.85 1.83 66.36
C ARG A 462 -7.77 0.69 65.92
N CYS A 463 -7.58 -0.46 66.53
CA CYS A 463 -8.34 -1.67 66.28
C CYS A 463 -9.18 -2.03 67.51
N GLU A 464 -10.49 -2.18 67.33
CA GLU A 464 -11.42 -2.47 68.43
C GLU A 464 -12.30 -3.67 68.08
N TYR A 465 -12.51 -4.57 69.04
CA TYR A 465 -13.39 -5.74 68.88
C TYR A 465 -14.04 -6.16 70.19
N VAL A 466 -15.12 -6.94 70.11
CA VAL A 466 -15.84 -7.51 71.25
C VAL A 466 -15.95 -9.03 71.05
N PRO A 467 -15.21 -9.87 71.79
CA PRO A 467 -15.28 -11.32 71.64
C PRO A 467 -16.61 -11.85 72.19
N ARG A 468 -17.19 -12.83 71.49
CA ARG A 468 -18.55 -13.34 71.78
C ARG A 468 -18.57 -14.75 72.36
N GLU A 469 -17.44 -15.42 72.43
CA GLU A 469 -17.30 -16.76 72.99
C GLU A 469 -16.00 -16.88 73.79
N PRO A 470 -15.94 -17.75 74.80
CA PRO A 470 -14.70 -18.01 75.54
C PRO A 470 -13.78 -18.94 74.75
N GLY A 471 -12.47 -18.87 75.04
CA GLY A 471 -11.44 -19.73 74.45
C GLY A 471 -10.37 -18.96 73.66
N LEU A 472 -9.46 -19.71 73.04
CA LEU A 472 -8.32 -19.16 72.30
C LEU A 472 -8.75 -18.59 70.94
N HIS A 473 -8.68 -17.27 70.81
CA HIS A 473 -8.86 -16.55 69.55
C HIS A 473 -7.48 -16.28 68.91
N SER A 474 -7.45 -16.17 67.58
CA SER A 474 -6.26 -15.78 66.82
C SER A 474 -6.50 -14.44 66.12
N VAL A 475 -5.74 -13.42 66.50
CA VAL A 475 -5.78 -12.08 65.90
C VAL A 475 -4.65 -11.96 64.89
N ASN A 476 -5.00 -11.91 63.61
CA ASN A 476 -4.08 -11.87 62.48
C ASN A 476 -4.00 -10.43 61.97
N VAL A 477 -2.84 -9.80 62.11
CA VAL A 477 -2.62 -8.40 61.72
C VAL A 477 -1.71 -8.35 60.49
N PHE A 478 -2.08 -7.53 59.51
CA PHE A 478 -1.38 -7.31 58.25
C PHE A 478 -1.17 -5.82 57.98
N PHE A 479 -0.10 -5.51 57.25
CA PHE A 479 0.18 -4.18 56.70
C PHE A 479 0.68 -4.31 55.26
N ALA A 480 0.14 -3.51 54.34
CA ALA A 480 0.47 -3.57 52.91
C ALA A 480 0.36 -5.01 52.32
N GLY A 481 -0.65 -5.76 52.77
CA GLY A 481 -0.92 -7.15 52.33
C GLY A 481 0.06 -8.20 52.87
N ARG A 482 0.96 -7.85 53.82
CA ARG A 482 1.90 -8.78 54.46
C ARG A 482 1.67 -8.86 55.97
N PRO A 483 1.86 -10.02 56.61
CA PRO A 483 1.74 -10.12 58.06
C PRO A 483 2.83 -9.27 58.74
N ILE A 484 2.46 -8.58 59.81
CA ILE A 484 3.41 -7.86 60.65
C ILE A 484 4.20 -8.84 61.55
N PRO A 485 5.32 -8.44 62.17
CA PRO A 485 6.02 -9.28 63.13
C PRO A 485 5.09 -9.80 64.23
N ASN A 486 5.32 -11.05 64.66
CA ASN A 486 4.58 -11.76 65.71
C ASN A 486 3.08 -11.99 65.43
N SER A 487 2.55 -11.60 64.27
CA SER A 487 1.24 -12.04 63.82
C SER A 487 1.31 -13.50 63.38
N PRO A 488 0.37 -14.38 63.79
CA PRO A 488 -0.84 -14.07 64.58
C PRO A 488 -0.62 -14.03 66.11
N TYR A 489 -1.48 -13.30 66.80
CA TYR A 489 -1.53 -13.18 68.26
C TYR A 489 -2.60 -14.11 68.84
N GLY A 490 -2.21 -15.00 69.75
CA GLY A 490 -3.13 -15.88 70.49
C GLY A 490 -3.69 -15.19 71.74
N VAL A 491 -5.00 -15.05 71.83
CA VAL A 491 -5.70 -14.35 72.92
C VAL A 491 -6.70 -15.30 73.58
N ASN A 492 -6.49 -15.65 74.85
CA ASN A 492 -7.41 -16.50 75.60
C ASN A 492 -8.52 -15.65 76.24
N VAL A 493 -9.75 -15.80 75.75
CA VAL A 493 -10.93 -15.06 76.22
C VAL A 493 -11.60 -15.82 77.37
N ALA A 494 -11.69 -15.20 78.53
CA ALA A 494 -12.33 -15.77 79.72
C ALA A 494 -13.82 -15.41 79.83
N SER A 495 -14.60 -16.28 80.48
CA SER A 495 -16.04 -16.10 80.75
C SER A 495 -16.34 -15.04 81.78
#